data_AF-A0A6M0AC47-F1
#
_entry.id   AF-A0A6M0AC47-F1
#
_cell.length_a   1.000
_cell.length_b   1.000
_cell.length_c   1.000
_cell.angle_alpha   90.00
_cell.angle_beta   90.00
_cell.angle_gamma   90.00
#
_symmetry.space_group_name_H-M   'P 1'
#
loop_
_entity.id
_entity.type
_entity.pdbx_description
1 polymer ?
#
loop_
_entity_poly.entity_id
_entity_poly.type
_entity_poly.pdbx_seq_one_letter_code
_entity_poly.pdbx_strand_id
1 'polypeptide(L)'
;MSADRSRTGFVGNTDTTDTYEFSIGLFEVVNISLTGLSSDADLRVIQDSNNNGLVDSGEVIDTSTSSGSLSESININSAGDYFVQVYQFSGNTSYTLNLDL
;
A
#
# COMPACT_ATOMS: atom_id res chain seq x y z
N MET A 1 13.90 -15.20 6.76
CA MET A 1 14.54 -13.87 6.75
C MET A 1 13.53 -12.96 6.09
N SER A 2 12.67 -12.38 6.91
CA SER A 2 11.88 -11.23 6.49
C SER A 2 12.88 -10.11 6.14
N ALA A 3 12.68 -9.44 5.02
CA ALA A 3 13.51 -8.32 4.61
C ALA A 3 12.59 -7.14 4.33
N ASP A 4 12.82 -6.04 5.03
CA ASP A 4 12.14 -4.78 4.80
C ASP A 4 12.30 -4.37 3.34
N ARG A 5 11.20 -4.02 2.68
CA ARG A 5 11.18 -3.60 1.28
C ARG A 5 10.79 -2.14 1.18
N SER A 6 11.64 -1.36 0.53
CA SER A 6 11.35 0.04 0.20
C SER A 6 11.23 0.23 -1.32
N ARG A 7 10.24 1.03 -1.73
CA ARG A 7 9.94 1.37 -3.12
C ARG A 7 9.65 2.87 -3.21
N THR A 8 10.26 3.53 -4.18
CA THR A 8 9.90 4.91 -4.54
C THR A 8 9.01 4.91 -5.77
N GLY A 9 8.01 5.79 -5.79
CA GLY A 9 7.07 5.90 -6.90
C GLY A 9 6.50 7.31 -7.02
N PHE A 10 5.53 7.46 -7.92
CA PHE A 10 4.87 8.73 -8.19
C PHE A 10 3.41 8.48 -8.56
N VAL A 11 2.49 9.21 -7.91
CA VAL A 11 1.10 9.29 -8.36
C VAL A 11 0.72 10.71 -8.72
N GLY A 12 -0.14 10.87 -9.70
CA GLY A 12 -0.56 12.15 -10.24
C GLY A 12 -1.60 12.03 -11.34
N ASN A 13 -1.97 13.16 -11.94
CA ASN A 13 -3.10 13.22 -12.90
C ASN A 13 -2.95 12.32 -14.14
N THR A 14 -1.74 11.88 -14.47
CA THR A 14 -1.44 10.97 -15.59
C THR A 14 -1.13 9.55 -15.15
N ASP A 15 -0.96 9.33 -13.84
CA ASP A 15 -0.64 8.06 -13.22
C ASP A 15 -1.29 8.03 -11.83
N THR A 16 -2.57 7.71 -11.79
CA THR A 16 -3.36 7.93 -10.57
C THR A 16 -3.12 6.85 -9.52
N THR A 17 -2.43 5.77 -9.85
CA THR A 17 -2.44 4.56 -9.03
C THR A 17 -1.26 3.64 -9.33
N ASP A 18 -0.51 3.30 -8.28
CA ASP A 18 0.52 2.28 -8.30
C ASP A 18 0.10 1.07 -7.44
N THR A 19 0.35 -0.14 -7.93
CA THR A 19 -0.01 -1.39 -7.23
C THR A 19 1.20 -2.28 -7.07
N TYR A 20 1.42 -2.80 -5.85
CA TYR A 20 2.53 -3.68 -5.51
C TYR A 20 2.01 -4.97 -4.86
N GLU A 21 2.57 -6.09 -5.26
CA GLU A 21 2.27 -7.41 -4.69
C GLU A 21 3.26 -7.79 -3.58
N PHE A 22 2.76 -8.46 -2.55
CA PHE A 22 3.57 -9.05 -1.48
C PHE A 22 2.80 -10.19 -0.79
N SER A 23 3.54 -11.03 -0.07
CA SER A 23 2.99 -12.17 0.68
C SER A 23 3.45 -12.11 2.13
N ILE A 24 2.58 -12.47 3.06
CA ILE A 24 2.86 -12.54 4.49
C ILE A 24 2.91 -14.00 4.94
N GLY A 25 3.98 -14.40 5.61
CA GLY A 25 4.13 -15.72 6.21
C GLY A 25 3.34 -15.89 7.51
N LEU A 26 3.28 -17.12 8.02
CA LEU A 26 2.65 -17.40 9.31
C LEU A 26 3.43 -16.72 10.44
N PHE A 27 2.68 -16.10 11.37
CA PHE A 27 3.22 -15.39 12.55
C PHE A 27 4.08 -14.15 12.22
N GLU A 28 3.99 -13.63 11.00
CA GLU A 28 4.62 -12.37 10.59
C GLU A 28 3.65 -11.19 10.78
N VAL A 29 4.21 -10.00 11.01
CA VAL A 29 3.43 -8.76 11.15
C VAL A 29 4.06 -7.73 10.24
N VAL A 30 3.29 -7.24 9.29
CA VAL A 30 3.76 -6.25 8.33
C VAL A 30 3.27 -4.86 8.70
N ASN A 31 4.20 -3.92 8.77
CA ASN A 31 3.91 -2.49 8.83
C ASN A 31 4.14 -1.90 7.45
N ILE A 32 3.10 -1.30 6.91
CA ILE A 32 3.14 -0.63 5.62
C ILE A 32 3.09 0.86 5.89
N SER A 33 4.02 1.63 5.34
CA SER A 33 4.02 3.09 5.45
C SER A 33 4.26 3.78 4.13
N LEU A 34 3.55 4.89 3.92
CA LEU A 34 3.72 5.78 2.77
C LEU A 34 4.27 7.12 3.28
N THR A 35 5.44 7.51 2.79
CA THR A 35 6.16 8.71 3.28
C THR A 35 6.73 9.51 2.12
N GLY A 36 7.26 10.71 2.41
CA GLY A 36 7.90 11.55 1.39
C GLY A 36 6.93 12.26 0.44
N LEU A 37 5.65 12.32 0.83
CA LEU A 37 4.60 12.97 0.05
C LEU A 37 4.77 14.49 -0.01
N SER A 38 4.49 15.07 -1.18
CA SER A 38 4.37 16.52 -1.40
C SER A 38 2.92 16.96 -1.67
N SER A 39 2.02 16.00 -1.90
CA SER A 39 0.58 16.18 -2.10
C SER A 39 -0.16 14.93 -1.59
N ASP A 40 -1.48 14.96 -1.67
CA ASP A 40 -2.37 13.96 -1.08
C ASP A 40 -2.45 12.66 -1.88
N ALA A 41 -2.01 11.57 -1.25
CA ALA A 41 -2.12 10.21 -1.76
C ALA A 41 -2.45 9.26 -0.61
N ASP A 42 -3.38 8.37 -0.88
CA ASP A 42 -3.89 7.42 0.08
C ASP A 42 -3.26 6.03 -0.12
N LEU A 43 -3.43 5.18 0.88
CA LEU A 43 -2.93 3.81 0.89
C LEU A 43 -4.07 2.84 1.18
N ARG A 44 -4.16 1.75 0.43
CA ARG A 44 -5.06 0.62 0.77
C ARG A 44 -4.38 -0.73 0.62
N VAL A 45 -4.83 -1.69 1.42
CA VAL A 45 -4.41 -3.08 1.35
C VAL A 45 -5.56 -3.94 0.90
N ILE A 46 -5.28 -4.82 -0.05
CA ILE A 46 -6.23 -5.74 -0.65
C ILE A 46 -5.70 -7.15 -0.44
N GLN A 47 -6.52 -8.06 0.06
CA GLN A 47 -6.18 -9.47 0.18
C GLN A 47 -6.64 -10.21 -1.08
N ASP A 48 -5.72 -10.79 -1.85
CA ASP A 48 -6.04 -11.63 -3.00
C ASP A 48 -6.55 -12.99 -2.49
N SER A 49 -7.81 -13.01 -2.06
CA SER A 49 -8.40 -14.13 -1.31
C SER A 49 -8.75 -15.30 -2.20
N ASN A 50 -8.86 -15.05 -3.51
CA ASN A 50 -9.17 -16.03 -4.53
C ASN A 50 -7.96 -16.38 -5.42
N ASN A 51 -6.80 -15.78 -5.16
CA ASN A 51 -5.53 -15.99 -5.86
C ASN A 51 -5.63 -15.77 -7.38
N ASN A 52 -6.46 -14.82 -7.81
CA ASN A 52 -6.68 -14.53 -9.23
C ASN A 52 -5.77 -13.43 -9.77
N GLY A 53 -4.99 -12.77 -8.91
CA GLY A 53 -4.09 -11.69 -9.29
C GLY A 53 -4.79 -10.36 -9.62
N LEU A 54 -6.05 -10.20 -9.24
CA LEU A 54 -6.88 -9.02 -9.51
C LEU A 54 -7.30 -8.36 -8.20
N VAL A 55 -7.58 -7.06 -8.26
CA VAL A 55 -8.19 -6.33 -7.14
C VAL A 55 -9.70 -6.42 -7.28
N ASP A 56 -10.35 -7.24 -6.45
CA ASP A 56 -11.81 -7.40 -6.49
C ASP A 56 -12.55 -6.56 -5.44
N SER A 57 -13.84 -6.33 -5.70
CA SER A 57 -14.71 -5.63 -4.73
C SER A 57 -14.90 -6.49 -3.48
N GLY A 58 -14.62 -5.92 -2.31
CA GLY A 58 -14.75 -6.63 -1.03
C GLY A 58 -13.46 -7.30 -0.55
N GLU A 59 -12.38 -7.22 -1.32
CA GLU A 59 -11.05 -7.70 -0.91
C GLU A 59 -10.20 -6.63 -0.22
N VAL A 60 -10.63 -5.38 -0.24
CA VAL A 60 -9.98 -4.31 0.53
C VAL A 60 -10.16 -4.61 2.01
N ILE A 61 -9.06 -4.84 2.72
CA ILE A 61 -9.07 -5.19 4.14
C ILE A 61 -8.76 -4.00 5.05
N ASP A 62 -8.02 -3.00 4.54
CA ASP A 62 -7.73 -1.79 5.29
C ASP A 62 -7.39 -0.61 4.35
N THR A 63 -7.55 0.62 4.84
CA THR A 63 -7.29 1.86 4.09
C THR A 63 -6.88 2.98 5.04
N SER A 64 -5.87 3.76 4.64
CA SER A 64 -5.38 4.94 5.33
C SER A 64 -5.50 6.13 4.39
N THR A 65 -6.21 7.17 4.84
CA THR A 65 -6.54 8.38 4.05
C THR A 65 -6.23 9.66 4.83
N SER A 66 -5.00 9.77 5.32
CA SER A 66 -4.55 10.92 6.10
C SER A 66 -4.50 12.15 5.19
N SER A 67 -5.08 13.26 5.64
CA SER A 67 -5.23 14.43 4.78
C SER A 67 -3.89 15.05 4.37
N GLY A 68 -3.80 15.51 3.12
CA GLY A 68 -2.66 16.29 2.63
C GLY A 68 -1.40 15.45 2.47
N SER A 69 -0.24 15.98 2.87
CA SER A 69 1.05 15.26 2.73
C SER A 69 1.44 14.47 3.98
N LEU A 70 0.48 14.10 4.82
CA LEU A 70 0.74 13.30 6.01
C LEU A 70 1.09 11.87 5.60
N SER A 71 1.92 11.20 6.39
CA SER A 71 2.28 9.82 6.11
C SER A 71 1.08 8.89 6.31
N GLU A 72 0.92 7.91 5.43
CA GLU A 72 -0.04 6.82 5.62
C GLU A 72 0.61 5.64 6.33
N SER A 73 -0.17 4.89 7.11
CA SER A 73 0.32 3.68 7.76
C SER A 73 -0.79 2.66 7.96
N ILE A 74 -0.49 1.39 7.66
CA ILE A 74 -1.39 0.24 7.87
C ILE A 74 -0.59 -0.88 8.52
N ASN A 75 -1.19 -1.60 9.48
CA ASN A 75 -0.60 -2.78 10.10
C ASN A 75 -1.47 -4.01 9.85
N ILE A 76 -0.85 -5.10 9.39
CA ILE A 76 -1.53 -6.36 9.08
C ILE A 76 -0.70 -7.53 9.61
N ASN A 77 -1.37 -8.57 10.11
CA ASN A 77 -0.75 -9.70 10.81
C ASN A 77 -1.31 -11.07 10.38
N SER A 78 -2.09 -11.08 9.31
CA SER A 78 -2.69 -12.29 8.75
C SER A 78 -1.84 -12.77 7.59
N ALA A 79 -1.54 -14.07 7.56
CA ALA A 79 -0.82 -14.68 6.46
C ALA A 79 -1.68 -14.72 5.20
N GLY A 80 -1.05 -14.58 4.04
CA GLY A 80 -1.74 -14.58 2.75
C GLY A 80 -1.01 -13.78 1.68
N ASP A 81 -1.63 -13.71 0.51
CA ASP A 81 -1.19 -12.90 -0.62
C ASP A 81 -1.98 -11.59 -0.65
N TYR A 82 -1.27 -10.49 -0.89
CA TYR A 82 -1.80 -9.15 -0.77
C TYR A 82 -1.31 -8.25 -1.89
N PHE A 83 -2.16 -7.27 -2.22
CA PHE A 83 -1.77 -6.07 -2.92
C PHE A 83 -1.78 -4.90 -1.97
N VAL A 84 -0.79 -4.03 -2.12
CA VAL A 84 -0.83 -2.67 -1.59
C VAL A 84 -0.96 -1.72 -2.76
N GLN A 85 -1.91 -0.80 -2.65
CA GLN A 85 -2.15 0.19 -3.67
C GLN A 85 -1.98 1.58 -3.09
N VAL A 86 -1.15 2.38 -3.77
CA VAL A 86 -1.01 3.81 -3.54
C VAL A 86 -1.83 4.51 -4.62
N TYR A 87 -2.73 5.39 -4.22
CA TYR A 87 -3.58 6.10 -5.19
C TYR A 87 -3.67 7.58 -4.87
N GLN A 88 -3.68 8.38 -5.93
CA GLN A 88 -3.78 9.82 -5.84
C GLN A 88 -5.15 10.21 -5.26
N PHE A 89 -5.14 10.97 -4.17
CA PHE A 89 -6.34 11.67 -3.72
C PHE A 89 -6.40 13.06 -4.36
N SER A 90 -5.31 13.85 -4.26
CA SER A 90 -5.23 15.15 -4.92
C SER A 90 -3.79 15.61 -5.17
N GLY A 91 -3.57 16.25 -6.32
CA GLY A 91 -2.29 16.81 -6.73
C GLY A 91 -1.22 15.75 -7.00
N ASN A 92 -0.10 16.16 -7.58
CA ASN A 92 0.95 15.24 -7.99
C ASN A 92 1.94 15.06 -6.84
N THR A 93 2.32 13.81 -6.55
CA THR A 93 3.21 13.51 -5.42
C THR A 93 4.13 12.34 -5.72
N SER A 94 5.41 12.51 -5.36
CA SER A 94 6.33 11.38 -5.24
C SER A 94 6.18 10.78 -3.86
N TYR A 95 6.53 9.50 -3.71
CA TYR A 95 6.43 8.84 -2.42
C TYR A 95 7.51 7.78 -2.25
N THR A 96 7.67 7.35 -1.00
CA THR A 96 8.41 6.17 -0.58
C THR A 96 7.47 5.26 0.20
N LEU A 97 7.20 4.08 -0.37
CA LEU A 97 6.45 2.98 0.24
C LEU A 97 7.43 2.05 0.95
N ASN A 98 7.22 1.80 2.23
CA ASN A 98 7.98 0.84 3.01
C ASN A 98 7.07 -0.30 3.48
N LEU A 99 7.58 -1.53 3.40
CA LEU A 99 6.98 -2.76 3.87
C LEU A 99 7.96 -3.40 4.85
N ASP A 100 7.71 -3.25 6.14
CA ASP A 100 8.54 -3.80 7.22
C ASP A 100 7.87 -5.09 7.72
N LEU A 101 8.50 -6.25 7.51
CA LEU A 101 7.91 -7.60 7.64
C LEU A 101 8.34 -8.37 8.90
#